data_AF-A0A3S8YYR5-F1
#
_entry.id   AF-A0A3S8YYR5-F1
#
_cell.length_a   1.000
_cell.length_b   1.000
_cell.length_c   1.000
_cell.angle_alpha   90.00
_cell.angle_beta   90.00
_cell.angle_gamma   90.00
#
_symmetry.space_group_name_H-M   'P 1'
#
loop_
_entity.id
_entity.type
_entity.pdbx_description
1 polymer ?
#
loop_
_entity_poly.entity_id
_entity_poly.type
_entity_poly.pdbx_seq_one_letter_code
_entity_poly.pdbx_strand_id
1 'polypeptide(L)'
;CTKGQVVSGQYRMLAKHGGYVWLETQGTVIYNPRNLQPQCIMCVNYVLSEIEKNDVVFSMDQTESLFKPHLMAMNSIFDNSGEVVVSDKSDLLFTKLKEEPEELAQLAPTPGDAIISLDF
;
A
#
# COMPACT_ATOMS: atom_id res chain seq x y z
N CYS A 1 11.39 28.42 25.94
CA CYS A 1 10.35 27.52 25.40
C CYS A 1 8.98 28.15 25.64
N THR A 2 8.24 28.47 24.57
CA THR A 2 6.84 28.88 24.69
C THR A 2 6.01 27.66 25.09
N LYS A 3 5.14 27.79 26.09
CA LYS A 3 4.26 26.70 26.53
C LYS A 3 3.40 26.24 25.33
N GLY A 4 3.42 24.94 25.04
CA GLY A 4 2.69 24.36 23.90
C GLY A 4 3.41 24.38 22.55
N GLN A 5 4.69 24.80 22.50
CA GLN A 5 5.55 24.71 21.32
C GLN A 5 6.77 23.84 21.58
N VAL A 6 7.15 23.03 20.58
CA VAL A 6 8.31 22.13 20.66
C VAL A 6 8.94 21.97 19.28
N VAL A 7 10.24 21.69 19.26
CA VAL A 7 10.97 21.20 18.09
C VAL A 7 11.47 19.79 18.44
N SER A 8 11.19 18.81 17.57
CA SER A 8 11.72 17.46 17.75
C SER A 8 13.23 17.41 17.51
N GLY A 9 13.89 16.32 17.92
CA GLY A 9 15.14 15.95 17.28
C GLY A 9 14.90 15.47 15.85
N GLN A 10 15.98 15.19 15.12
CA GLN A 10 15.89 14.55 13.81
C GLN A 10 15.39 13.11 13.97
N TYR A 11 14.42 12.71 13.14
CA TYR A 11 13.85 11.36 13.15
C TYR A 11 13.60 10.85 11.73
N ARG A 12 13.37 9.55 11.63
CA ARG A 12 13.08 8.87 10.36
C ARG A 12 11.58 8.70 10.19
N MET A 13 11.03 9.10 9.04
CA MET A 13 9.67 8.75 8.64
C MET A 13 9.73 7.80 7.45
N LEU A 14 9.04 6.67 7.57
CA LEU A 14 9.01 5.64 6.54
C LEU A 14 8.37 6.20 5.27
N ALA A 15 9.03 6.02 4.13
CA ALA A 15 8.51 6.42 2.83
C ALA A 15 7.57 5.34 2.30
N LYS A 16 6.72 5.68 1.33
CA LYS A 16 5.61 4.81 0.92
C LYS A 16 6.01 3.47 0.28
N HIS A 17 7.19 3.39 -0.35
CA HIS A 17 7.59 2.25 -1.17
C HIS A 17 8.96 1.70 -0.78
N GLY A 18 9.24 1.66 0.52
CA GLY A 18 10.55 1.31 1.07
C GLY A 18 11.32 2.55 1.55
N GLY A 19 12.35 2.34 2.36
CA GLY A 19 13.20 3.41 2.87
C GLY A 19 12.56 4.34 3.89
N TYR A 20 13.23 5.46 4.15
CA TYR A 20 12.76 6.54 5.01
C TYR A 20 13.35 7.89 4.60
N VAL A 21 12.75 8.98 5.06
CA VAL A 21 13.32 10.34 4.99
C VAL A 21 13.65 10.84 6.40
N TRP A 22 14.71 11.64 6.53
CA TRP A 22 15.00 12.37 7.76
C TRP A 22 14.15 13.63 7.86
N LEU A 23 13.56 13.84 9.04
CA LEU A 23 12.67 14.95 9.35
C LEU A 23 13.04 15.61 10.67
N GLU A 24 12.78 16.90 10.76
CA GLU A 24 12.63 17.63 12.02
C GLU A 24 11.25 18.30 12.02
N THR A 25 10.54 18.24 13.15
CA THR A 25 9.16 18.74 13.23
C THR A 25 9.00 19.75 14.33
N GLN A 26 8.43 20.90 13.97
CA GLN A 26 7.99 21.92 14.91
C GLN A 26 6.51 21.74 15.19
N GLY A 27 6.17 21.40 16.43
CA GLY A 27 4.81 21.19 16.89
C GLY A 27 4.31 22.38 17.70
N THR A 28 3.10 22.86 17.42
CA THR A 28 2.40 23.89 18.20
C THR A 28 0.97 23.44 18.53
N VAL A 29 0.58 23.50 19.80
CA VAL A 29 -0.82 23.27 20.21
C VAL A 29 -1.66 24.49 19.86
N ILE A 30 -2.75 24.27 19.11
CA ILE A 30 -3.73 25.30 18.78
C ILE A 30 -4.93 25.17 19.71
N TYR A 31 -5.28 26.27 20.34
CA TYR A 31 -6.42 26.38 21.25
C TYR A 31 -7.58 27.08 20.56
N ASN A 32 -8.80 26.62 20.82
CA ASN A 32 -10.00 27.32 20.38
C ASN A 32 -10.10 28.66 21.13
N PRO A 33 -10.14 29.81 20.43
CA PRO A 33 -10.10 31.12 21.07
C PRO A 33 -11.34 31.44 21.91
N ARG A 34 -12.45 30.70 21.70
CA ARG A 34 -13.72 30.93 22.41
C ARG A 34 -13.77 30.30 23.80
N ASN A 35 -13.15 29.14 23.98
CA ASN A 35 -13.24 28.36 25.23
C ASN A 35 -11.88 27.90 25.78
N LEU A 36 -10.78 28.28 25.12
CA LEU A 36 -9.39 27.95 25.49
C LEU A 36 -9.11 26.45 25.59
N GLN A 37 -9.93 25.60 24.97
CA GLN A 37 -9.67 24.16 24.92
C GLN A 37 -8.69 23.81 23.79
N PRO A 38 -7.79 22.84 23.98
CA PRO A 38 -6.94 22.32 22.91
C PRO A 38 -7.79 21.78 21.77
N GLN A 39 -7.55 22.24 20.55
CA GLN A 39 -8.29 21.81 19.35
C GLN A 39 -7.47 20.84 18.51
N CYS A 40 -6.20 21.18 18.25
CA CYS A 40 -5.31 20.34 17.44
C CYS A 40 -3.83 20.65 17.73
N ILE A 41 -2.95 19.87 17.11
CA ILE A 41 -1.51 20.14 17.04
C ILE A 41 -1.19 20.47 15.58
N MET A 42 -0.60 21.62 15.35
CA MET A 42 -0.04 22.00 14.04
C MET A 42 1.41 21.57 13.99
N CYS A 43 1.76 20.82 12.94
CA CYS A 43 3.12 20.33 12.71
C CYS A 43 3.68 20.94 11.43
N VAL A 44 4.82 21.63 11.53
CA VAL A 44 5.64 22.00 10.37
C VAL A 44 6.75 20.97 10.28
N ASN A 45 6.73 20.17 9.21
CA ASN A 45 7.67 19.07 8.98
C ASN A 45 8.75 19.53 7.99
N TYR A 46 9.99 19.60 8.42
CA TYR A 46 11.15 19.93 7.58
C TYR A 46 11.80 18.65 7.08
N VAL A 47 11.68 18.38 5.77
CA VAL A 47 12.34 17.23 5.14
C VAL A 47 13.82 17.57 4.94
N LEU A 48 14.68 16.76 5.55
CA LEU A 48 16.13 17.01 5.64
C LEU A 48 16.94 16.12 4.69
N SER A 49 16.33 15.07 4.14
CA SER A 49 16.97 14.14 3.21
C SER A 49 16.03 13.68 2.10
N GLU A 50 16.62 13.17 1.03
CA GLU A 50 15.93 12.28 0.09
C GLU A 50 15.60 10.93 0.77
N ILE A 51 14.92 10.04 0.05
CA ILE A 51 14.63 8.68 0.54
C ILE A 51 15.94 7.89 0.66
N GLU A 52 16.30 7.51 1.88
CA GLU A 52 17.41 6.61 2.17
C GLU A 52 16.93 5.17 2.23
N LYS A 53 17.74 4.22 1.74
CA LYS A 53 17.46 2.77 1.75
C LYS A 53 16.12 2.42 1.08
N ASN A 54 15.84 3.04 -0.07
CA ASN A 54 14.58 2.88 -0.81
C ASN A 54 14.25 1.43 -1.18
N ASP A 55 15.25 0.56 -1.28
CA ASP A 55 15.15 -0.87 -1.55
C ASP A 55 14.76 -1.71 -0.31
N VAL A 56 14.79 -1.13 0.89
CA VAL A 56 14.54 -1.84 2.15
C VAL A 56 13.13 -1.53 2.67
N VAL A 57 12.35 -2.59 2.91
CA VAL A 57 11.03 -2.50 3.56
C VAL A 57 11.18 -2.61 5.08
N PHE A 58 10.68 -1.61 5.80
CA PHE A 58 10.68 -1.53 7.27
C PHE A 58 9.31 -1.80 7.90
N SER A 59 8.21 -1.57 7.20
CA SER A 59 6.84 -1.88 7.67
C SER A 59 5.93 -2.41 6.56
N MET A 60 4.83 -3.07 6.96
CA MET A 60 3.82 -3.59 6.03
C MET A 60 3.17 -2.50 5.18
N ASP A 61 2.97 -1.30 5.74
CA ASP A 61 2.35 -0.17 5.02
C ASP A 61 3.16 0.24 3.78
N GLN A 62 4.46 -0.09 3.73
CA GLN A 62 5.32 0.19 2.58
C GLN A 62 5.15 -0.81 1.42
N THR A 63 4.37 -1.88 1.65
CA THR A 63 4.09 -2.94 0.68
C THR A 63 2.68 -2.84 0.08
N GLU A 64 1.88 -1.83 0.47
CA GLU A 64 0.48 -1.70 0.01
C GLU A 64 0.33 -1.60 -1.52
N SER A 65 1.36 -1.16 -2.26
CA SER A 65 1.33 -1.18 -3.73
C SER A 65 1.44 -2.58 -4.33
N LEU A 66 2.06 -3.53 -3.62
CA LEU A 66 2.14 -4.94 -4.03
C LEU A 66 0.82 -5.66 -3.77
N PHE A 67 0.10 -5.25 -2.72
CA PHE A 67 -1.19 -5.84 -2.31
C PHE A 67 -2.41 -5.07 -2.82
N LYS A 68 -2.27 -4.19 -3.81
CA LYS A 68 -3.42 -3.73 -4.60
C LYS A 68 -3.45 -4.57 -5.87
N PRO A 69 -4.24 -5.67 -5.91
CA PRO A 69 -4.56 -6.29 -7.17
C PRO A 69 -5.15 -5.21 -8.05
N HIS A 70 -4.68 -5.16 -9.27
CA HIS A 70 -5.36 -4.49 -10.35
C HIS A 70 -6.74 -5.14 -10.52
N LEU A 71 -7.71 -4.77 -9.69
CA LEU A 71 -9.14 -5.12 -9.82
C LEU A 71 -9.76 -4.60 -11.13
N MET A 72 -8.95 -4.07 -12.06
CA MET A 72 -9.39 -3.56 -13.35
C MET A 72 -9.01 -4.47 -14.54
N ALA A 73 -8.12 -5.45 -14.39
CA ALA A 73 -7.81 -6.38 -15.49
C ALA A 73 -8.79 -7.57 -15.60
N MET A 74 -9.50 -7.91 -14.53
CA MET A 74 -10.43 -9.05 -14.58
C MET A 74 -11.75 -8.74 -15.29
N ASN A 75 -12.16 -7.47 -15.38
CA ASN A 75 -13.40 -7.10 -16.05
C ASN A 75 -13.31 -7.19 -17.58
N SER A 76 -12.13 -7.04 -18.17
CA SER A 76 -11.98 -7.12 -19.64
C SER A 76 -12.02 -8.54 -20.20
N ILE A 77 -11.97 -9.57 -19.34
CA ILE A 77 -11.95 -10.98 -19.78
C ILE A 77 -13.37 -11.55 -19.91
N PHE A 78 -14.32 -11.08 -19.09
CA PHE A 78 -15.68 -11.63 -19.06
C PHE A 78 -16.65 -11.02 -20.10
N ASP A 79 -16.25 -9.94 -20.79
CA ASP A 79 -17.14 -9.21 -21.72
C ASP A 79 -17.15 -9.74 -23.16
N ASN A 80 -16.43 -10.82 -23.48
CA ASN A 80 -16.50 -11.41 -24.83
C ASN A 80 -17.33 -12.70 -24.83
N SER A 81 -18.65 -12.54 -24.85
CA SER A 81 -19.59 -13.57 -25.27
C SER A 81 -19.39 -13.85 -26.76
N GLY A 82 -18.43 -14.72 -27.08
CA GLY A 82 -18.09 -15.10 -28.45
C GLY A 82 -17.32 -16.41 -28.46
N GLU A 83 -17.95 -17.42 -29.04
CA GLU A 83 -17.52 -18.78 -29.33
C GLU A 83 -16.02 -18.97 -29.70
N VAL A 84 -15.44 -20.07 -29.17
CA VAL A 84 -14.24 -20.81 -29.64
C VAL A 84 -12.84 -20.34 -29.15
N VAL A 85 -11.99 -21.35 -28.89
CA VAL A 85 -10.57 -21.38 -28.47
C VAL A 85 -10.31 -21.34 -26.95
N VAL A 86 -10.50 -22.50 -26.32
CA VAL A 86 -10.17 -22.78 -24.90
C VAL A 86 -8.68 -23.13 -24.71
N SER A 87 -7.98 -23.60 -25.76
CA SER A 87 -6.60 -24.10 -25.65
C SER A 87 -5.54 -22.99 -25.63
N ASP A 88 -5.69 -21.93 -26.42
CA ASP A 88 -4.65 -20.87 -26.49
C ASP A 88 -4.71 -19.93 -25.28
N LYS A 89 -5.88 -19.82 -24.63
CA LYS A 89 -6.08 -18.91 -23.49
C LYS A 89 -5.48 -19.46 -22.19
N SER A 90 -5.49 -20.77 -21.98
CA SER A 90 -4.85 -21.40 -20.81
C SER A 90 -3.33 -21.24 -20.82
N ASP A 91 -2.71 -21.34 -21.99
CA ASP A 91 -1.26 -21.22 -22.14
C ASP A 91 -0.79 -19.77 -21.92
N LEU A 92 -1.60 -18.79 -22.34
CA LEU A 92 -1.38 -17.36 -22.08
C LEU A 92 -1.53 -17.01 -20.59
N LEU A 93 -2.51 -17.62 -19.91
CA LEU A 93 -2.68 -17.46 -18.46
C LEU A 93 -1.50 -18.09 -17.70
N PHE A 94 -1.09 -19.30 -18.09
CA PHE A 94 0.04 -19.99 -17.47
C PHE A 94 1.36 -19.23 -17.65
N THR A 95 1.62 -18.70 -18.85
CA THR A 95 2.82 -17.89 -19.11
C THR A 95 2.82 -16.59 -18.31
N LYS A 96 1.69 -15.89 -18.21
CA LYS A 96 1.56 -14.70 -17.34
C LYS A 96 1.80 -15.01 -15.86
N LEU A 97 1.14 -16.05 -15.33
CA LEU A 97 1.27 -16.44 -13.91
C LEU A 97 2.69 -16.95 -13.57
N LYS A 98 3.43 -17.42 -14.57
CA LYS A 98 4.83 -17.85 -14.43
C LYS A 98 5.81 -16.68 -14.43
N GLU A 99 5.50 -15.60 -15.15
CA GLU A 99 6.29 -14.36 -15.12
C GLU A 99 6.09 -13.57 -13.81
N GLU A 100 4.89 -13.62 -13.20
CA GLU A 100 4.57 -12.91 -11.96
C GLU A 100 4.08 -13.85 -10.83
N PRO A 101 5.00 -14.49 -10.07
CA PRO A 101 4.64 -15.48 -9.05
C PRO A 101 3.86 -14.91 -7.86
N GLU A 102 3.85 -13.58 -7.68
CA GLU A 102 3.05 -12.89 -6.66
C GLU A 102 1.54 -12.93 -6.97
N GLU A 103 1.14 -13.09 -8.24
CA GLU A 103 -0.26 -13.22 -8.64
C GLU A 103 -0.85 -14.59 -8.26
N LEU A 104 -0.02 -15.62 -8.09
CA LEU A 104 -0.47 -16.97 -7.65
C LEU A 104 -1.08 -16.95 -6.25
N ALA A 105 -0.63 -16.04 -5.38
CA ALA A 105 -1.18 -15.88 -4.04
C ALA A 105 -2.65 -15.42 -4.06
N GLN A 106 -3.10 -14.80 -5.16
CA GLN A 106 -4.48 -14.35 -5.35
C GLN A 106 -5.41 -15.47 -5.84
N LEU A 107 -4.86 -16.57 -6.35
CA LEU A 107 -5.61 -17.78 -6.73
C LEU A 107 -5.79 -18.74 -5.56
N ALA A 108 -5.21 -18.44 -4.40
CA ALA A 108 -5.40 -19.24 -3.21
C ALA A 108 -6.88 -19.15 -2.77
N PRO A 109 -7.55 -20.28 -2.50
CA PRO A 109 -8.93 -20.28 -2.08
C PRO A 109 -9.09 -19.49 -0.77
N THR A 110 -10.09 -18.60 -0.74
CA THR A 110 -10.46 -17.80 0.42
C THR A 110 -11.38 -18.63 1.33
N PRO A 111 -11.37 -18.42 2.66
CA PRO A 111 -12.31 -19.10 3.54
C PRO A 111 -13.77 -18.89 3.10
N GLY A 112 -14.42 -19.96 2.64
CA GLY A 112 -15.80 -19.93 2.12
C GLY A 112 -15.93 -20.29 0.64
N ASP A 113 -14.82 -20.43 -0.10
CA ASP A 113 -14.87 -20.86 -1.49
C ASP A 113 -15.41 -22.29 -1.64
N ALA A 114 -16.15 -22.51 -2.73
CA ALA A 114 -16.77 -23.79 -3.03
C ALA A 114 -15.69 -24.86 -3.34
N ILE A 115 -15.61 -25.90 -2.51
CA ILE A 115 -14.76 -27.06 -2.77
C ILE A 115 -15.45 -27.92 -3.82
N ILE A 116 -14.92 -27.90 -5.05
CA ILE A 116 -15.37 -28.77 -6.14
C ILE A 116 -14.55 -30.05 -6.08
N SER A 117 -15.21 -31.17 -5.77
CA SER A 117 -14.58 -32.49 -5.88
C SER A 117 -14.27 -32.78 -7.34
N LEU A 118 -13.02 -33.14 -7.64
CA LEU A 118 -12.64 -33.64 -8.96
C LEU A 118 -12.85 -35.14 -8.97
N ASP A 119 -13.76 -35.62 -9.81
CA ASP A 119 -13.87 -37.03 -10.13
C ASP A 119 -12.76 -37.38 -11.12
N PHE A 120 -11.89 -38.33 -10.74
CA PHE A 120 -10.82 -38.89 -11.57
C PHE A 120 -11.28 -40.18 -12.24
#